data_AF-A0A395IHM6-F1
#
_entry.id   AF-A0A395IHM6-F1
#
_cell.length_a   1.000
_cell.length_b   1.000
_cell.length_c   1.000
_cell.angle_alpha   90.00
_cell.angle_beta   90.00
_cell.angle_gamma   90.00
#
_symmetry.space_group_name_H-M   'P 1'
#
loop_
_entity.id
_entity.type
_entity.pdbx_description
1 polymer ?
#
loop_
_entity_poly.entity_id
_entity_poly.type
_entity_poly.pdbx_seq_one_letter_code
_entity_poly.pdbx_strand_id
1 'polypeptide(L)'
;MMRTPRSPYLWKNKVRNYSYIKPLNGAIGPKQTKCVSTETLDALDLEKAISVTISTVTPDVPSGNVFSTKTRLLPFNGQKAMELDYKLTAQLSGRARVAEE
;
A
#
# COMPACT_ATOMS: atom_id res chain seq x y z
N MET A 1 -31.13 23.63 14.28
CA MET A 1 -30.03 23.36 13.32
C MET A 1 -28.76 23.05 14.10
N MET A 2 -28.51 21.76 14.37
CA MET A 2 -27.30 21.33 15.07
C MET A 2 -26.12 21.40 14.08
N ARG A 3 -25.19 22.33 14.32
CA ARG A 3 -23.88 22.32 13.67
C ARG A 3 -23.10 21.15 14.26
N THR A 4 -22.75 20.17 13.45
CA THR A 4 -21.90 19.05 13.88
C THR A 4 -20.58 19.62 14.44
N PRO A 5 -20.10 19.12 15.60
CA PRO A 5 -18.81 19.54 16.12
C PRO A 5 -17.74 19.07 15.15
N ARG A 6 -16.98 20.01 14.57
CA ARG A 6 -15.76 19.67 13.82
C ARG A 6 -14.81 19.01 14.80
N SER A 7 -14.68 17.68 14.69
CA SER A 7 -13.78 16.88 15.50
C SER A 7 -12.35 17.46 15.46
N PRO A 8 -11.65 17.62 16.60
CA PRO A 8 -10.30 18.17 16.67
C PRO A 8 -9.24 17.27 16.03
N TYR A 9 -9.62 16.04 15.67
CA TYR A 9 -8.80 15.17 14.85
C TYR A 9 -9.20 15.39 13.39
N LEU A 10 -8.75 16.48 12.78
CA LEU A 10 -8.77 16.58 11.32
C LEU A 10 -7.39 16.10 10.87
N TRP A 11 -7.28 14.84 10.43
CA TRP A 11 -6.09 14.31 9.78
C TRP A 11 -5.83 15.13 8.52
N LYS A 12 -5.09 16.24 8.66
CA LYS A 12 -4.79 17.19 7.57
C LYS A 12 -3.99 16.53 6.46
N ASN A 13 -3.27 15.45 6.77
CA ASN A 13 -2.52 14.67 5.81
C ASN A 13 -2.97 13.21 5.87
N LYS A 14 -3.65 12.76 4.82
CA LYS A 14 -4.14 11.38 4.65
C LYS A 14 -3.06 10.43 4.11
N VAL A 15 -1.82 10.90 4.06
CA VAL A 15 -0.67 10.16 3.52
C VAL A 15 0.30 9.82 4.64
N ARG A 16 0.68 8.54 4.74
CA ARG A 16 1.64 8.01 5.69
C ARG A 16 2.79 7.35 4.93
N ASN A 17 4.02 7.76 5.23
CA ASN A 17 5.22 7.16 4.66
C ASN A 17 5.97 6.41 5.74
N TYR A 18 6.43 5.21 5.42
CA TYR A 18 7.31 4.44 6.27
C TYR A 18 8.24 3.59 5.41
N SER A 19 9.32 3.15 6.02
CA SER A 19 10.22 2.19 5.41
C SER A 19 10.64 1.13 6.40
N TYR A 20 10.81 -0.08 5.90
CA TYR A 20 11.28 -1.21 6.67
C TYR A 20 12.27 -2.02 5.83
N ILE A 21 13.12 -2.81 6.49
CA ILE A 21 14.00 -3.76 5.82
C ILE A 21 13.33 -5.13 5.86
N LYS A 22 13.20 -5.75 4.69
CA LYS A 22 12.66 -7.11 4.55
C LYS A 22 13.81 -8.06 4.16
N PRO A 23 14.11 -9.11 4.95
CA PRO A 23 15.04 -10.15 4.53
C PRO A 23 14.46 -10.96 3.37
N LEU A 24 15.32 -11.40 2.46
CA LEU A 24 14.99 -12.17 1.27
C LEU A 24 15.71 -13.52 1.32
N ASN A 25 14.99 -14.59 0.98
CA ASN A 25 15.54 -15.95 0.92
C ASN A 25 15.78 -16.44 -0.52
N GLY A 26 15.96 -15.51 -1.47
CA GLY A 26 16.19 -15.84 -2.88
C GLY A 26 17.61 -16.32 -3.13
N ALA A 27 17.79 -17.25 -4.07
CA ALA A 27 19.11 -17.69 -4.53
C ALA A 27 19.85 -16.60 -5.35
N ILE A 28 19.10 -15.68 -5.96
CA ILE A 28 19.61 -14.60 -6.82
C ILE A 28 19.15 -13.24 -6.29
N GLY A 29 20.07 -12.28 -6.21
CA GLY A 29 19.80 -10.91 -5.75
C GLY A 29 20.26 -10.62 -4.31
N PRO A 30 19.86 -9.49 -3.72
CA PRO A 30 20.30 -9.10 -2.38
C PRO A 30 19.63 -9.96 -1.29
N LYS A 31 20.31 -10.15 -0.15
CA LYS A 31 19.77 -10.88 1.02
C LYS A 31 18.69 -10.12 1.80
N GLN A 32 18.52 -8.84 1.51
CA GLN A 32 17.53 -7.96 2.12
C GLN A 32 17.22 -6.80 1.17
N THR A 33 16.01 -6.27 1.24
CA THR A 33 15.62 -5.07 0.50
C THR A 33 14.99 -4.07 1.44
N LYS A 34 15.25 -2.78 1.19
CA LYS A 34 14.45 -1.70 1.75
C LYS A 34 13.10 -1.68 1.04
N CYS A 35 12.03 -1.69 1.81
CA CYS A 35 10.68 -1.43 1.34
C CYS A 35 10.33 0.00 1.73
N VAL A 36 10.04 0.85 0.75
CA VAL A 36 9.55 2.21 0.99
C VAL A 36 8.08 2.25 0.62
N SER A 37 7.22 2.36 1.62
CA SER A 37 5.77 2.29 1.48
C SER A 37 5.14 3.66 1.72
N THR A 38 4.27 4.06 0.80
CA THR A 38 3.42 5.25 0.87
C THR A 38 1.98 4.79 0.94
N GLU A 39 1.30 5.06 2.04
CA GLU A 39 -0.11 4.77 2.24
C GLU A 39 -0.93 6.03 2.11
N THR A 40 -1.97 5.98 1.30
CA THR A 40 -2.92 7.05 1.09
C THR A 40 -4.31 6.57 1.50
N LEU A 41 -4.92 7.25 2.46
CA LEU A 41 -6.30 7.01 2.87
C LEU A 41 -7.23 7.69 1.85
N ASP A 42 -7.75 6.90 0.91
CA ASP A 42 -8.58 7.37 -0.21
C ASP A 42 -9.99 7.75 0.29
N ALA A 43 -10.61 6.89 1.10
CA ALA A 43 -11.89 7.14 1.75
C ALA A 43 -11.82 6.78 3.23
N LEU A 44 -12.44 7.62 4.07
CA LEU A 44 -12.61 7.40 5.50
C LEU A 44 -14.04 7.77 5.86
N ASP A 45 -14.95 6.83 5.67
CA ASP A 45 -16.31 6.90 6.15
C ASP A 45 -16.58 5.63 6.96
N LEU A 46 -16.70 5.79 8.28
CA LEU A 46 -16.89 4.67 9.21
C LEU A 46 -18.25 3.97 9.00
N GLU A 47 -19.21 4.64 8.37
CA GLU A 47 -20.55 4.13 8.12
C GLU A 47 -20.69 3.56 6.70
N LYS A 48 -19.88 4.03 5.75
CA LYS A 48 -19.92 3.54 4.35
C LYS A 48 -18.75 2.65 3.98
N ALA A 49 -17.54 3.18 4.07
CA ALA A 49 -16.37 2.63 3.39
C ALA A 49 -15.07 3.29 3.86
N ILE A 50 -14.12 2.45 4.27
CA ILE A 50 -12.72 2.84 4.45
C ILE A 50 -11.92 2.23 3.30
N SER A 51 -11.14 3.03 2.58
CA SER A 51 -10.26 2.54 1.52
C SER A 51 -8.88 3.16 1.63
N VAL A 52 -7.86 2.33 1.46
CA VAL A 52 -6.46 2.71 1.59
C VAL A 52 -5.70 2.18 0.38
N THR A 53 -4.96 3.04 -0.30
CA THR A 53 -4.00 2.64 -1.33
C THR A 53 -2.59 2.70 -0.77
N ILE A 54 -1.90 1.58 -0.81
CA ILE A 54 -0.49 1.44 -0.40
C ILE A 54 0.34 1.26 -1.65
N SER A 55 1.40 2.05 -1.81
CA SER A 55 2.39 1.93 -2.87
C SER A 55 3.75 1.66 -2.26
N THR A 56 4.33 0.51 -2.59
CA THR A 56 5.63 0.08 -2.08
C THR A 56 6.63 -0.04 -3.22
N VAL A 57 7.81 0.56 -3.04
CA VAL A 57 8.96 0.39 -3.93
C VAL A 57 10.08 -0.33 -3.20
N THR A 58 10.80 -1.19 -3.92
CA THR A 58 11.90 -2.01 -3.40
C THR A 58 13.12 -1.80 -4.30
N PRO A 59 13.93 -0.75 -4.11
CA PRO A 59 14.96 -0.36 -5.09
C PRO A 59 16.11 -1.38 -5.21
N ASP A 60 16.34 -2.17 -4.15
CA ASP A 60 17.51 -3.05 -4.07
C ASP A 60 17.36 -4.36 -4.85
N VAL A 61 16.12 -4.76 -5.18
CA VAL A 61 15.87 -5.99 -5.94
C VAL A 61 16.09 -5.79 -7.45
N PRO A 62 16.37 -6.85 -8.22
CA PRO A 62 16.45 -6.76 -9.67
C PRO A 62 15.18 -6.12 -10.25
N SER A 63 15.33 -5.13 -11.14
CA SER A 63 14.21 -4.36 -11.70
C SER A 63 13.40 -3.55 -10.67
N GLY A 64 13.86 -3.41 -9.42
CA GLY A 64 13.14 -2.78 -8.32
C GLY A 64 12.73 -1.31 -8.51
N ASN A 65 13.43 -0.60 -9.41
CA ASN A 65 13.12 0.79 -9.77
C ASN A 65 12.13 0.91 -10.94
N VAL A 66 11.87 -0.18 -11.67
CA VAL A 66 10.94 -0.17 -12.81
C VAL A 66 9.57 -0.72 -12.46
N PHE A 67 9.35 -1.19 -11.22
CA PHE A 67 8.04 -1.56 -10.73
C PHE A 67 7.72 -0.96 -9.36
N SER A 68 6.44 -0.68 -9.14
CA SER A 68 5.89 -0.39 -7.81
C SER A 68 4.76 -1.36 -7.51
N THR A 69 4.75 -1.89 -6.29
CA THR A 69 3.70 -2.76 -5.80
C THR A 69 2.60 -1.91 -5.19
N LYS A 70 1.43 -1.89 -5.81
CA LYS A 70 0.25 -1.22 -5.28
C LYS A 70 -0.71 -2.22 -4.66
N THR A 71 -1.06 -1.99 -3.41
CA THR A 71 -2.06 -2.75 -2.65
C THR A 71 -3.20 -1.81 -2.32
N ARG A 72 -4.39 -2.08 -2.85
CA ARG A 72 -5.61 -1.37 -2.45
C ARG A 72 -6.38 -2.22 -1.46
N LEU A 73 -6.62 -1.69 -0.27
CA LEU A 73 -7.54 -2.22 0.71
C LEU A 73 -8.93 -1.66 0.38
N LEU A 74 -9.87 -2.55 0.06
CA LEU A 74 -11.23 -2.20 -0.33
C LEU A 74 -12.17 -2.14 0.87
N PRO A 75 -13.23 -1.31 0.80
CA PRO A 75 -14.16 -1.15 1.90
C PRO A 75 -15.05 -2.37 2.11
N PHE A 76 -15.34 -2.63 3.38
CA PHE A 76 -16.31 -3.60 3.82
C PHE A 76 -17.73 -3.23 3.37
N ASN A 77 -18.43 -4.16 2.71
CA ASN A 77 -19.83 -3.98 2.33
C ASN A 77 -20.75 -4.76 3.28
N GLY A 78 -20.77 -4.35 4.55
CA GLY A 78 -21.88 -4.55 5.50
C GLY A 78 -22.34 -5.97 5.91
N GLN A 79 -21.90 -7.08 5.29
CA GLN A 79 -22.59 -8.37 5.46
C GLN A 79 -21.80 -9.54 6.08
N LYS A 80 -20.50 -9.44 6.39
CA LYS A 80 -19.75 -10.52 7.05
C LYS A 80 -18.54 -10.02 7.83
N ALA A 81 -18.00 -10.81 8.76
CA ALA A 81 -16.78 -10.46 9.49
C ALA A 81 -15.67 -9.96 8.55
N MET A 82 -14.86 -9.00 9.02
CA MET A 82 -13.78 -8.28 8.32
C MET A 82 -13.08 -9.11 7.23
N GLU A 83 -13.58 -9.01 5.99
CA GLU A 83 -12.97 -9.64 4.81
C GLU A 83 -12.07 -8.58 4.15
N LEU A 84 -10.75 -8.79 4.27
CA LEU A 84 -9.74 -7.91 3.70
C LEU A 84 -9.45 -8.35 2.26
N ASP A 85 -10.08 -7.69 1.30
CA ASP A 85 -9.72 -7.84 -0.11
C ASP A 85 -8.44 -7.08 -0.42
N TYR A 86 -7.39 -7.81 -0.79
CA TYR A 86 -6.12 -7.25 -1.25
C TYR A 86 -6.00 -7.41 -2.77
N LYS A 87 -5.91 -6.31 -3.49
CA LYS A 87 -5.55 -6.33 -4.92
C LYS A 87 -4.10 -5.90 -5.08
N LEU A 88 -3.23 -6.85 -5.41
CA LEU A 88 -1.84 -6.59 -5.75
C LEU A 88 -1.73 -6.24 -7.23
N THR A 89 -1.12 -5.11 -7.57
CA THR A 89 -0.80 -4.77 -8.96
C THR A 89 0.62 -4.26 -9.05
N ALA A 90 1.43 -4.91 -9.88
CA ALA A 90 2.74 -4.43 -10.25
C ALA A 90 2.57 -3.41 -11.39
N GLN A 91 2.83 -2.13 -11.12
CA GLN A 91 2.87 -1.11 -12.16
C GLN A 91 4.29 -0.98 -12.69
N LEU A 92 4.46 -1.18 -13.99
CA LEU A 92 5.73 -1.07 -14.68
C LEU A 92 5.90 0.34 -15.26
N SER A 93 7.00 1.01 -14.96
CA SER A 93 7.41 2.27 -15.62
C SER A 93 8.35 2.04 -16.81
N GLY A 94 8.75 0.80 -17.07
CA GLY A 94 9.63 0.37 -18.16
C GLY A 94 9.64 -1.15 -18.34
N ARG A 95 10.58 -1.68 -19.14
CA ARG A 95 10.76 -3.14 -19.29
C ARG A 95 11.40 -3.71 -18.01
N ALA A 96 10.68 -4.57 -17.30
CA ALA A 96 11.27 -5.39 -16.23
C ALA A 96 11.70 -6.75 -16.80
N ARG A 97 12.90 -7.20 -16.44
CA ARG A 97 13.29 -8.60 -16.59
C ARG A 97 13.11 -9.27 -15.23
N VAL A 98 12.25 -10.27 -15.17
CA VAL A 98 12.18 -11.18 -14.03
C VAL A 98 13.29 -12.20 -14.28
N ALA A 99 14.18 -12.39 -13.30
CA ALA A 99 15.09 -13.53 -13.34
C ALA A 99 14.22 -14.77 -13.11
N GLU A 100 14.00 -15.54 -14.18
CA GLU A 100 13.44 -16.89 -14.09
C GLU A 100 14.56 -17.82 -13.62
N GLU A 101 14.21 -18.84 -12.84
CA GLU A 101 15.14 -19.85 -12.30
C GLU A 101 15.67 -20.77 -13.41
#